data_AF-A0A945YFB2-F1
#
_entry.id   AF-A0A945YFB2-F1
#
_cell.length_a   1.000
_cell.length_b   1.000
_cell.length_c   1.000
_cell.angle_alpha   90.00
_cell.angle_beta   90.00
_cell.angle_gamma   90.00
#
_symmetry.space_group_name_H-M   'P 1'
#
loop_
_entity.id
_entity.type
_entity.pdbx_description
1 polymer ?
#
loop_
_entity_poly.entity_id
_entity_poly.type
_entity_poly.pdbx_seq_one_letter_code
_entity_poly.pdbx_strand_id
1 'polypeptide(L)'
;MRTTLTLEPDVAEKLKREADLHQKSFKETVNTALKRGLGITPPKRKKPFRVKPRAMGLVAGVDALHLNRLADDLEVEAWKDKQPR
;
A
#
# COMPACT_ATOMS: atom_id res chain seq x y z
N MET A 1 -30.06 -13.27 14.60
CA MET A 1 -30.61 -12.94 15.93
C MET A 1 -30.60 -11.43 16.12
N ARG A 2 -31.59 -10.86 16.83
CA ARG A 2 -31.60 -9.46 17.25
C ARG A 2 -31.24 -9.42 18.73
N THR A 3 -30.16 -8.72 19.04
CA THR A 3 -29.60 -8.62 20.39
C THR A 3 -29.28 -7.15 20.64
N THR A 4 -29.51 -6.68 21.86
CA THR A 4 -29.08 -5.37 22.32
C THR A 4 -27.80 -5.56 23.14
N LEU A 5 -26.76 -4.80 22.81
CA LEU A 5 -25.45 -4.87 23.47
C LEU A 5 -25.06 -3.46 23.91
N THR A 6 -24.65 -3.33 25.16
CA THR A 6 -24.02 -2.11 25.67
C THR A 6 -22.54 -2.13 25.29
N LEU A 7 -22.05 -1.03 24.71
CA LEU A 7 -20.66 -0.86 24.32
C LEU A 7 -20.06 0.29 25.12
N GLU A 8 -18.81 0.12 25.54
CA GLU A 8 -18.02 1.23 26.06
C GLU A 8 -17.87 2.34 25.00
N PRO A 9 -17.83 3.62 25.39
CA PRO A 9 -17.81 4.75 24.45
C PRO A 9 -16.66 4.67 23.43
N ASP A 10 -15.47 4.28 23.88
CA ASP A 10 -14.26 4.14 23.05
C ASP A 10 -14.41 3.03 21.99
N VAL A 11 -15.00 1.89 22.37
CA VAL A 11 -15.29 0.77 21.48
C VAL A 11 -16.34 1.18 20.44
N ALA A 12 -17.40 1.87 20.87
CA ALA A 12 -18.44 2.35 19.97
C ALA A 12 -17.90 3.35 18.94
N GLU A 13 -17.05 4.29 19.35
CA GLU A 13 -16.40 5.23 18.44
C GLU A 13 -15.50 4.51 17.43
N LYS A 14 -14.68 3.58 17.89
CA LYS A 14 -13.76 2.84 17.01
C LYS A 14 -14.53 2.04 15.96
N LEU A 15 -15.63 1.40 16.35
CA LEU A 15 -16.49 0.64 15.44
C LEU A 15 -17.21 1.53 14.41
N LYS A 16 -17.61 2.75 14.80
CA LYS A 16 -18.18 3.73 13.86
C LYS A 16 -17.15 4.15 12.81
N ARG A 17 -15.95 4.54 13.24
CA ARG A 17 -14.87 4.93 12.32
C ARG A 17 -14.51 3.81 11.34
N GLU A 18 -14.45 2.57 11.81
CA GLU A 18 -14.20 1.39 10.97
C GLU A 18 -15.34 1.14 9.95
N ALA A 19 -16.59 1.37 10.35
CA ALA A 19 -17.75 1.24 9.46
C ALA A 19 -17.70 2.29 8.35
N ASP A 20 -17.37 3.54 8.69
CA ASP A 20 -17.26 4.65 7.74
C ASP A 20 -16.09 4.44 6.77
N LEU A 21 -14.92 4.06 7.29
CA LEU A 21 -13.70 3.80 6.50
C LEU A 21 -13.91 2.71 5.45
N HIS A 22 -14.67 1.67 5.80
CA HIS A 22 -14.89 0.52 4.92
C HIS A 22 -16.23 0.57 4.17
N GLN A 23 -17.01 1.64 4.31
CA GLN A 23 -18.37 1.78 3.75
C GLN A 23 -19.25 0.56 4.06
N LYS A 24 -19.22 0.09 5.30
CA LYS A 24 -20.00 -1.07 5.77
C LYS A 24 -21.06 -0.63 6.76
N SER A 25 -22.13 -1.41 6.86
CA SER A 25 -23.10 -1.17 7.92
C SER A 25 -22.47 -1.41 9.31
N PHE A 26 -22.91 -0.64 10.31
CA PHE A 26 -22.44 -0.80 11.69
C PHE A 26 -22.58 -2.25 12.19
N LYS A 27 -23.68 -2.91 11.84
CA LYS A 27 -23.93 -4.33 12.15
C LYS A 27 -22.87 -5.26 11.54
N GLU A 28 -22.47 -5.05 10.30
CA GLU A 28 -21.45 -5.88 9.64
C GLU A 28 -20.09 -5.68 10.28
N THR A 29 -19.73 -4.44 10.60
CA THR A 29 -18.48 -4.10 11.27
C THR A 29 -18.41 -4.76 12.65
N VAL A 30 -19.46 -4.63 13.48
CA VAL A 30 -19.56 -5.28 14.80
C VAL A 30 -19.41 -6.79 14.68
N ASN A 31 -20.19 -7.43 13.81
CA ASN A 31 -20.12 -8.89 13.64
C ASN A 31 -18.76 -9.34 13.13
N THR A 32 -18.13 -8.57 12.23
CA THR A 32 -16.80 -8.90 11.72
C THR A 32 -15.75 -8.78 12.81
N ALA A 33 -15.81 -7.73 13.63
CA ALA A 33 -14.91 -7.55 14.78
C ALA A 33 -15.07 -8.70 15.79
N LEU A 34 -16.31 -9.06 16.16
CA LEU A 34 -16.59 -10.17 17.08
C LEU A 34 -16.13 -11.51 16.50
N LYS A 35 -16.41 -11.79 15.22
CA LYS A 35 -15.94 -13.03 14.58
C LYS A 35 -14.42 -13.13 14.52
N ARG A 36 -13.70 -12.01 14.40
CA ARG A 36 -12.24 -11.97 14.47
C ARG A 36 -11.75 -12.18 15.91
N GLY A 37 -12.34 -11.49 16.89
CA GLY A 37 -11.96 -11.59 18.30
C GLY A 37 -12.24 -12.96 18.92
N LEU A 38 -13.34 -13.61 18.52
CA LEU A 38 -13.71 -14.96 18.97
C LEU A 38 -13.03 -16.08 18.17
N GLY A 39 -12.14 -15.75 17.22
CA GLY A 39 -11.46 -16.74 16.39
C GLY A 39 -12.36 -17.54 15.43
N ILE A 40 -13.63 -17.12 15.24
CA ILE A 40 -14.59 -17.75 14.33
C ILE A 40 -14.13 -17.61 12.87
N THR A 41 -13.48 -16.49 12.54
CA THR A 41 -12.87 -16.33 11.23
C THR A 41 -11.45 -16.90 11.25
N PRO A 42 -11.16 -17.96 10.48
CA PRO A 42 -9.80 -18.47 10.40
C PRO A 42 -8.88 -17.38 9.85
N PRO A 43 -7.64 -17.26 10.35
CA PRO A 43 -6.70 -16.30 9.80
C PRO A 43 -6.56 -16.55 8.31
N LYS A 44 -6.72 -15.49 7.49
CA LYS A 44 -6.41 -15.59 6.06
C LYS A 44 -4.95 -16.02 5.95
N ARG A 45 -4.70 -17.25 5.52
CA ARG A 45 -3.36 -17.72 5.15
C ARG A 45 -2.83 -16.76 4.08
N LYS A 46 -1.90 -15.88 4.45
CA LYS A 46 -1.21 -15.03 3.48
C LYS A 46 -0.38 -15.95 2.59
N LYS A 47 -0.61 -15.90 1.28
CA LYS A 47 0.29 -16.58 0.34
C LYS A 47 1.68 -15.95 0.46
N PRO A 48 2.76 -16.73 0.43
CA PRO A 48 4.11 -16.17 0.45
C PRO A 48 4.27 -15.19 -0.71
N PHE A 49 4.91 -14.06 -0.44
CA PHE A 49 5.24 -13.08 -1.47
C PHE A 49 6.14 -13.72 -2.52
N ARG A 50 5.79 -13.59 -3.80
CA ARG A 50 6.58 -14.09 -4.93
C ARG A 50 6.87 -12.95 -5.88
N VAL A 51 8.14 -12.67 -6.11
CA VAL A 51 8.58 -11.71 -7.12
C VAL A 51 8.34 -12.31 -8.50
N LYS A 52 7.67 -11.56 -9.38
CA LYS A 52 7.57 -11.87 -10.81
C LYS A 52 8.51 -10.91 -11.56
N PRO A 53 9.79 -11.28 -11.76
CA PRO A 53 10.72 -10.41 -12.46
C PRO A 53 10.28 -10.27 -13.92
N ARG A 54 10.55 -9.10 -14.50
CA ARG A 54 10.40 -8.84 -15.93
C ARG A 54 11.75 -8.34 -16.46
N ALA A 55 12.13 -8.79 -17.65
CA ALA A 55 13.28 -8.23 -18.33
C ALA A 55 12.99 -6.77 -18.68
N MET A 56 13.70 -5.85 -18.06
CA MET A 56 13.51 -4.40 -18.25
C MET A 56 14.54 -3.78 -19.21
N GLY A 57 15.52 -4.56 -19.69
CA GLY A 57 16.55 -4.06 -20.62
C GLY A 57 17.41 -2.93 -20.07
N LEU A 58 17.66 -2.93 -18.75
CA LEU A 58 18.42 -1.86 -18.09
C LEU A 58 19.88 -1.90 -18.51
N VAL A 59 20.45 -0.72 -18.74
CA VAL A 59 21.86 -0.54 -19.09
C VAL A 59 22.69 -0.41 -17.81
N ALA A 60 23.80 -1.13 -17.71
CA ALA A 60 24.70 -1.05 -16.57
C ALA A 60 25.27 0.36 -16.43
N GLY A 61 25.29 0.88 -15.20
CA GLY A 61 25.73 2.26 -14.91
C GLY A 61 24.65 3.32 -15.10
N VAL A 62 23.48 2.98 -15.65
CA VAL A 62 22.33 3.88 -15.76
C VAL A 62 21.31 3.57 -14.68
N ASP A 63 21.05 4.55 -13.81
CA ASP A 63 19.94 4.46 -12.85
C ASP A 63 18.60 4.76 -13.55
N ALA A 64 17.83 3.71 -13.80
CA ALA A 64 16.53 3.79 -14.46
C ALA A 64 15.48 4.59 -13.69
N LEU A 65 15.69 4.84 -12.39
CA LEU A 65 14.79 5.66 -11.57
C LEU A 65 15.16 7.15 -11.59
N HIS A 66 16.33 7.51 -12.13
CA HIS A 66 16.86 8.88 -12.13
C HIS A 66 17.35 9.31 -13.52
N LEU A 67 16.55 9.03 -14.57
CA LEU A 67 16.90 9.36 -15.96
C LEU A 67 17.11 10.86 -16.21
N ASN A 68 16.57 11.74 -15.37
CA ASN A 68 16.80 13.17 -15.48
C ASN A 68 18.29 13.53 -15.28
N ARG A 69 18.99 12.85 -14.36
CA ARG A 69 20.43 13.10 -14.15
C ARG A 69 21.26 12.72 -15.36
N LEU A 70 20.91 11.61 -16.00
CA LEU A 70 21.56 11.20 -17.24
C LEU A 70 21.38 12.25 -18.34
N ALA A 71 20.20 12.88 -18.42
CA ALA A 71 19.98 13.97 -19.36
C ALA A 71 20.88 15.18 -19.05
N ASP A 72 20.96 15.58 -17.77
CA ASP A 72 21.83 16.68 -17.32
C ASP A 72 23.31 16.41 -17.68
N ASP A 73 23.80 15.20 -17.42
CA ASP A 73 25.18 14.79 -17.72
C ASP A 73 25.48 14.87 -19.23
N LEU A 74 24.55 14.38 -20.07
CA LEU A 74 24.67 14.44 -21.53
C LEU A 74 24.65 15.87 -22.06
N GLU A 75 23.86 16.77 -21.46
CA GLU A 75 23.86 18.19 -21.82
C GLU A 75 25.21 18.85 -21.51
N VAL A 76 25.80 18.53 -20.34
CA VAL A 76 27.13 19.02 -19.95
C VAL A 76 28.21 18.53 -20.90
N GLU A 77 28.19 17.25 -21.29
CA GLU A 77 29.14 16.69 -22.26
C GLU A 77 29.01 17.36 -23.63
N ALA A 78 27.78 17.49 -24.14
CA ALA A 78 27.52 18.15 -25.42
C ALA A 78 27.94 19.63 -25.43
N TRP A 79 27.88 20.31 -24.28
CA TRP A 79 28.39 21.67 -24.14
C TRP A 79 29.92 21.73 -24.17
N LYS A 80 30.60 20.80 -23.49
CA LYS A 80 32.08 20.70 -23.49
C LYS A 80 32.63 20.47 -24.90
N ASP A 81 31.99 19.62 -25.69
CA ASP A 81 32.41 19.30 -27.06
C ASP A 81 32.30 20.49 -28.02
N LYS A 82 31.45 21.48 -27.72
CA LYS A 82 31.23 22.68 -28.54
C LYS A 82 32.17 23.84 -28.18
N GLN A 83 32.94 23.74 -27.09
CA GLN A 83 33.92 24.76 -26.72
C GLN A 83 35.23 24.50 -27.50
N PRO A 84 35.71 25.44 -28.33
CA PRO A 84 37.06 25.34 -28.86
C PRO A 84 38.07 25.42 -27.69
N ARG A 85 39.13 24.61 -27.77
CA ARG A 85 40.25 24.62 -26.81
C ARG A 85 40.91 25.98 -26.69
#